data_AF-A0A9W9NVK9-F1
#
_entry.id   AF-A0A9W9NVK9-F1
#
_cell.length_a   1.000
_cell.length_b   1.000
_cell.length_c   1.000
_cell.angle_alpha   90.00
_cell.angle_beta   90.00
_cell.angle_gamma   90.00
#
_symmetry.space_group_name_H-M   'P 1'
#
loop_
_entity.id
_entity.type
_entity.pdbx_description
1 polymer ?
#
loop_
_entity_poly.entity_id
_entity_poly.type
_entity_poly.pdbx_seq_one_letter_code
_entity_poly.pdbx_strand_id
1 'polypeptide(L)'
;MADSIQDTLLTRDEIGTPMMERIRNHLPEESQYLLSGRVQIINLWRPISGPIEDHPIAVCDGRALDLHNLIETDMILGDYTGTLLYPQYKPNDTYQWYYMSRQDVEDVLIFKSFDTKKGSVRCK
;
A
#
# COMPACT_ATOMS: atom_id res chain seq x y z
N MET A 1 -8.79 22.15 -6.15
CA MET A 1 -8.82 20.88 -6.91
C MET A 1 -7.64 20.09 -6.41
N ALA A 2 -7.88 19.17 -5.48
CA ALA A 2 -6.84 18.27 -5.03
C ALA A 2 -6.78 17.15 -6.07
N ASP A 3 -5.73 17.14 -6.88
CA ASP A 3 -5.42 16.02 -7.76
C ASP A 3 -5.28 14.78 -6.87
N SER A 4 -6.29 13.91 -6.90
CA SER A 4 -6.23 12.63 -6.21
C SER A 4 -5.26 11.76 -7.00
N ILE A 5 -3.99 11.80 -6.61
CA ILE A 5 -2.98 10.86 -7.10
C ILE A 5 -3.49 9.46 -6.74
N GLN A 6 -3.93 8.71 -7.76
CA GLN A 6 -4.24 7.29 -7.62
C GLN A 6 -2.92 6.53 -7.51
N ASP A 7 -2.30 6.61 -6.34
CA ASP A 7 -1.09 5.85 -6.06
C ASP A 7 -1.43 4.37 -5.95
N THR A 8 -0.74 3.56 -6.76
CA THR A 8 -0.58 2.14 -6.46
C THR A 8 0.28 2.05 -5.19
N LEU A 9 -0.35 1.96 -4.02
CA LEU A 9 0.33 2.01 -2.72
C LEU A 9 1.00 0.67 -2.40
N LEU A 10 2.19 0.44 -2.97
CA LEU A 10 3.16 -0.46 -2.38
C LEU A 10 4.18 0.40 -1.64
N THR A 11 4.24 0.29 -0.32
CA THR A 11 5.21 1.01 0.50
C THR A 11 6.39 0.10 0.80
N ARG A 12 7.61 0.66 0.77
CA ARG A 12 8.78 -0.01 1.32
C ARG A 12 8.86 0.31 2.81
N ASP A 13 8.60 -0.69 3.64
CA ASP A 13 8.63 -0.51 5.09
C ASP A 13 9.53 -1.57 5.76
N GLU A 14 10.55 -1.10 6.47
CA GLU A 14 11.58 -1.85 7.19
C GLU A 14 11.70 -1.27 8.61
N ILE A 15 12.55 -1.84 9.47
CA ILE A 15 12.75 -1.28 10.81
C ILE A 15 13.45 0.08 10.68
N GLY A 16 12.77 1.15 11.11
CA GLY A 16 13.23 2.54 10.93
C GLY A 16 12.60 3.27 9.75
N THR A 17 11.58 2.69 9.09
CA THR A 17 10.89 3.35 7.98
C THR A 17 9.77 4.28 8.42
N PRO A 18 9.32 5.13 7.47
CA PRO A 18 8.20 6.03 7.62
C PRO A 18 6.95 5.45 8.32
N MET A 19 6.54 4.20 8.05
CA MET A 19 5.40 3.59 8.76
C MET A 19 5.69 3.31 10.24
N MET A 20 6.89 2.83 10.57
CA MET A 20 7.27 2.60 11.96
C MET A 20 7.39 3.92 12.71
N GLU A 21 7.92 4.96 12.06
CA GLU A 21 7.90 6.33 12.60
C GLU A 21 6.49 6.87 12.75
N ARG A 22 5.56 6.53 11.86
CA ARG A 22 4.16 6.91 12.00
C ARG A 22 3.56 6.39 13.30
N ILE A 23 3.85 5.14 13.68
CA ILE A 23 3.42 4.57 14.97
C ILE A 23 4.04 5.36 16.13
N ARG A 24 5.35 5.65 16.07
CA ARG A 24 6.02 6.44 17.12
C ARG A 24 5.46 7.85 17.26
N ASN A 25 5.11 8.49 16.15
CA ASN A 25 4.61 9.87 16.13
C ASN A 25 3.15 9.97 16.59
N HIS A 26 2.30 8.99 16.26
CA HIS A 26 0.87 9.05 16.59
C HIS A 26 0.53 8.39 17.92
N LEU A 27 1.30 7.37 18.35
CA LEU A 27 1.08 6.58 19.56
C LEU A 27 2.38 6.46 20.35
N PRO A 28 2.96 7.57 20.83
CA PRO A 28 4.31 7.58 21.41
C PRO A 28 4.41 6.70 22.66
N GLU A 29 3.41 6.71 23.53
CA GLU A 29 3.40 5.96 24.80
C GLU A 29 3.32 4.44 24.57
N GLU A 30 2.51 4.00 23.61
CA GLU A 30 2.35 2.59 23.28
C GLU A 30 3.35 2.08 22.23
N SER A 31 4.08 2.97 21.57
CA SER A 31 4.92 2.65 20.42
C SER A 31 5.89 1.50 20.69
N GLN A 32 6.56 1.49 21.85
CA GLN A 32 7.51 0.44 22.20
C GLN A 32 6.84 -0.93 22.26
N TYR A 33 5.64 -1.01 22.84
CA TYR A 33 4.87 -2.24 22.92
C TYR A 33 4.35 -2.65 21.54
N LEU A 34 3.76 -1.74 20.79
CA LEU A 34 3.18 -2.02 19.46
C LEU A 34 4.26 -2.47 18.45
N LEU A 35 5.42 -1.83 18.46
CA LEU A 35 6.54 -2.15 17.57
C LEU A 35 7.27 -3.44 17.98
N SER A 36 7.05 -3.95 19.20
CA SER A 36 7.56 -5.28 19.60
C SER A 36 6.79 -6.43 18.94
N GLY A 37 5.58 -6.15 18.44
CA GLY A 37 4.70 -7.12 17.79
C GLY A 37 4.79 -7.15 16.27
N ARG A 38 3.83 -7.84 15.66
CA ARG A 38 3.62 -7.81 14.20
C ARG A 38 2.84 -6.55 13.84
N VAL A 39 3.38 -5.78 12.92
CA VAL A 39 2.73 -4.59 12.34
C VAL A 39 2.28 -4.93 10.94
N GLN A 40 1.05 -4.54 10.60
CA GLN A 40 0.46 -4.71 9.28
C GLN A 40 -0.29 -3.45 8.88
N ILE A 41 -0.24 -3.11 7.58
CA ILE A 41 -1.17 -2.14 7.00
C ILE A 41 -2.21 -2.94 6.23
N ILE A 42 -3.46 -2.84 6.70
CA ILE A 42 -4.65 -3.35 6.03
C ILE A 42 -5.40 -2.13 5.51
N ASN A 43 -5.51 -2.03 4.19
CA ASN A 43 -6.24 -0.98 3.53
C ASN A 43 -7.67 -1.45 3.30
N LEU A 44 -8.61 -0.55 3.57
CA LEU A 44 -10.01 -0.68 3.22
C LEU A 44 -10.31 0.38 2.18
N TRP A 45 -10.75 -0.04 1.01
CA TRP A 45 -11.13 0.85 -0.09
C TRP A 45 -12.62 0.73 -0.35
N ARG A 46 -13.31 1.85 -0.13
CA ARG A 46 -14.76 1.97 -0.31
C ARG A 46 -15.05 3.35 -0.89
N PRO A 47 -15.83 3.43 -1.98
CA PRO A 47 -16.22 4.73 -2.52
C PRO A 47 -17.23 5.42 -1.59
N ILE A 48 -17.14 6.75 -1.52
CA ILE A 48 -18.08 7.58 -0.73
C ILE A 48 -19.39 7.79 -1.51
N SER A 49 -19.30 7.81 -2.85
CA SER A 49 -20.41 7.92 -3.79
C SER A 49 -20.17 6.96 -4.95
N GLY A 50 -21.22 6.37 -5.50
CA GLY A 50 -21.09 5.40 -6.58
C GLY A 50 -22.28 5.39 -7.55
N PRO A 51 -22.18 4.56 -8.60
CA PRO A 51 -21.03 3.71 -8.92
C PRO A 51 -19.84 4.50 -9.50
N ILE A 52 -18.61 4.08 -9.16
CA ILE A 52 -17.39 4.69 -9.71
C ILE A 52 -17.15 4.20 -11.14
N GLU A 53 -17.23 5.10 -12.11
CA GLU A 53 -17.03 4.78 -13.53
C GLU A 53 -15.73 5.35 -14.12
N ASP A 54 -15.27 6.48 -13.59
CA ASP A 54 -14.12 7.24 -14.09
C ASP A 54 -12.81 6.91 -13.37
N HIS A 55 -12.88 6.37 -12.15
CA HIS A 55 -11.74 6.05 -11.28
C HIS A 55 -11.75 4.59 -10.78
N PRO A 56 -11.80 3.59 -11.68
CA PRO A 56 -11.82 2.19 -11.28
C PRO A 56 -10.51 1.81 -10.58
N ILE A 57 -10.58 0.80 -9.69
CA ILE A 57 -9.43 0.34 -8.93
C ILE A 57 -8.87 -0.96 -9.50
N ALA A 58 -7.54 -1.04 -9.54
CA ALA A 58 -6.80 -2.26 -9.80
C ALA A 58 -5.86 -2.59 -8.64
N VAL A 59 -5.76 -3.87 -8.27
CA VAL A 59 -4.84 -4.36 -7.26
C VAL A 59 -4.01 -5.52 -7.83
N CYS A 60 -2.71 -5.52 -7.56
CA CYS A 60 -1.82 -6.61 -7.96
C CYS A 60 -1.65 -7.60 -6.81
N ASP A 61 -1.63 -8.91 -7.11
CA ASP A 61 -1.21 -9.92 -6.15
C ASP A 61 0.28 -9.72 -5.81
N GLY A 62 0.57 -9.34 -4.57
CA GLY A 62 1.94 -9.18 -4.10
C GLY A 62 2.79 -10.46 -4.17
N ARG A 63 2.17 -11.66 -4.24
CA ARG A 63 2.90 -12.94 -4.41
C ARG A 63 3.51 -13.09 -5.79
N ALA A 64 2.93 -12.39 -6.77
CA ALA A 64 3.33 -12.44 -8.16
C ALA A 64 4.38 -11.36 -8.51
N LEU A 65 4.62 -10.41 -7.60
CA LEU A 65 5.58 -9.32 -7.81
C LEU A 65 7.02 -9.82 -7.80
N ASP A 66 7.80 -9.29 -8.74
CA ASP A 66 9.26 -9.42 -8.73
C ASP A 66 9.85 -8.23 -7.99
N LEU A 67 10.34 -8.49 -6.78
CA LEU A 67 10.91 -7.48 -5.89
C LEU A 67 12.18 -6.83 -6.47
N HIS A 68 12.87 -7.50 -7.40
CA HIS A 68 14.04 -6.93 -8.08
C HIS A 68 13.66 -5.94 -9.19
N ASN A 69 12.38 -5.85 -9.53
CA ASN A 69 11.86 -5.03 -10.62
C ASN A 69 10.85 -3.98 -10.12
N LEU A 70 11.10 -3.48 -8.91
CA LEU A 70 10.36 -2.35 -8.33
C LEU A 70 11.25 -1.10 -8.39
N ILE A 71 10.66 0.03 -8.75
CA ILE A 71 11.30 1.35 -8.68
C ILE A 71 10.95 1.97 -7.34
N GLU A 72 11.97 2.26 -6.55
CA GLU A 72 11.83 3.05 -5.35
C GLU A 72 11.60 4.53 -5.70
N THR A 73 10.63 5.17 -5.06
CA THR A 73 10.28 6.57 -5.28
C THR A 73 9.93 7.23 -3.96
N ASP A 74 10.36 8.47 -3.79
CA ASP A 74 10.05 9.25 -2.60
C ASP A 74 8.59 9.69 -2.61
N MET A 75 7.91 9.45 -1.48
CA MET A 75 6.58 9.97 -1.18
C MET A 75 6.72 11.14 -0.21
N ILE A 76 6.61 12.36 -0.73
CA ILE A 76 6.77 13.58 0.06
C ILE A 76 5.37 14.10 0.44
N LEU A 77 5.05 14.06 1.73
CA LEU A 77 3.79 14.53 2.30
C LEU A 77 4.04 15.55 3.40
N GLY A 78 4.14 16.84 3.03
CA GLY A 78 4.51 17.89 3.98
C GLY A 78 5.90 17.65 4.56
N ASP A 79 6.00 17.55 5.88
CA ASP A 79 7.26 17.27 6.60
C ASP A 79 7.60 15.77 6.67
N TYR A 80 6.78 14.92 6.06
CA TYR A 80 6.98 13.47 6.02
C TYR A 80 7.54 13.07 4.66
N THR A 81 8.69 12.37 4.66
CA THR A 81 9.21 11.67 3.48
C THR A 81 9.11 10.18 3.71
N GLY A 82 8.38 9.50 2.83
CA GLY A 82 8.33 8.05 2.78
C GLY A 82 8.74 7.46 1.45
N THR A 83 8.58 6.16 1.33
CA THR A 83 9.10 5.40 0.19
C THR A 83 7.99 4.55 -0.42
N LEU A 84 7.72 4.79 -1.69
CA LEU A 84 6.83 3.99 -2.55
C LEU A 84 7.65 3.09 -3.47
N LEU A 85 7.05 1.97 -3.86
CA LEU A 85 7.60 0.99 -4.78
C LEU A 85 6.66 0.83 -5.97
N TYR A 86 7.10 1.22 -7.16
CA TYR A 86 6.32 1.05 -8.37
C TYR A 86 6.79 -0.18 -9.15
N PRO A 87 5.92 -1.14 -9.47
CA PRO A 87 6.30 -2.27 -10.30
C PRO A 87 6.57 -1.76 -11.73
N GLN A 88 7.73 -2.12 -12.29
CA GLN A 88 7.99 -1.83 -13.70
C GLN A 88 7.21 -2.81 -14.58
N TYR A 89 6.81 -2.35 -15.77
CA TYR A 89 6.21 -3.23 -16.76
C TYR A 89 7.10 -4.46 -17.03
N LYS A 90 6.50 -5.65 -16.96
CA LYS A 90 7.13 -6.89 -17.40
C LYS A 90 6.38 -7.48 -18.58
N PRO A 91 7.05 -7.75 -19.71
CA PRO A 91 6.50 -8.62 -20.72
C PRO A 91 6.33 -10.04 -20.13
N ASN A 92 5.22 -10.72 -20.49
CA ASN A 92 4.85 -12.12 -20.13
C ASN A 92 3.96 -12.35 -18.90
N ASP A 93 3.11 -11.38 -18.50
CA ASP A 93 1.99 -11.56 -17.55
C ASP A 93 2.32 -12.27 -16.23
N THR A 94 3.56 -12.13 -15.72
CA THR A 94 3.89 -12.70 -14.42
C THR A 94 3.14 -12.02 -13.28
N TYR A 95 2.75 -10.75 -13.45
CA TYR A 95 1.99 -10.00 -12.47
C TYR A 95 0.49 -10.30 -12.61
N GLN A 96 -0.15 -10.63 -11.49
CA GLN A 96 -1.57 -10.94 -11.45
C GLN A 96 -2.34 -9.72 -10.97
N TRP A 97 -3.03 -9.05 -11.90
CA TRP A 97 -3.85 -7.89 -11.62
C TRP A 97 -5.32 -8.27 -11.51
N TYR A 98 -5.99 -7.74 -10.49
CA TYR A 98 -7.43 -7.80 -10.32
C TYR A 98 -8.00 -6.40 -10.50
N TYR A 99 -9.01 -6.28 -11.34
CA TYR A 99 -9.62 -5.01 -11.71
C TYR A 99 -11.09 -4.99 -11.29
N MET A 100 -11.51 -3.92 -10.64
CA MET A 100 -12.91 -3.69 -10.28
C MET A 100 -13.41 -2.41 -10.93
N SER A 101 -14.34 -2.57 -11.87
CA SER A 101 -15.10 -1.47 -12.46
C SER A 101 -16.45 -1.29 -11.76
N ARG A 102 -17.00 -0.08 -11.85
CA ARG A 102 -18.35 0.25 -11.35
C ARG A 102 -18.55 -0.06 -9.87
N GLN A 103 -17.51 0.12 -9.06
CA GLN A 103 -17.56 -0.12 -7.61
C GLN A 103 -18.65 0.76 -6.99
N ASP A 104 -19.64 0.16 -6.33
CA ASP A 104 -20.71 0.86 -5.62
C ASP A 104 -20.34 1.10 -4.14
N VAL A 105 -21.12 1.91 -3.42
CA VAL A 105 -20.89 2.27 -2.00
C VAL A 105 -21.00 1.07 -1.05
N GLU A 106 -21.63 -0.01 -1.48
CA GLU A 106 -21.72 -1.27 -0.73
C GLU A 106 -20.55 -2.23 -1.04
N ASP A 107 -19.80 -1.95 -2.10
CA ASP A 107 -18.65 -2.76 -2.48
C ASP A 107 -17.40 -2.31 -1.72
N VAL A 108 -16.81 -3.22 -0.94
CA VAL A 108 -15.62 -2.94 -0.13
C VAL A 108 -14.47 -3.84 -0.55
N LEU A 109 -13.34 -3.22 -0.89
CA LEU A 109 -12.08 -3.91 -1.08
C LEU A 109 -11.27 -3.89 0.22
N ILE A 110 -10.72 -5.04 0.59
CA ILE A 110 -9.77 -5.16 1.69
C ILE A 110 -8.51 -5.81 1.16
N PHE A 111 -7.36 -5.14 1.33
CA PHE A 111 -6.07 -5.67 0.90
C PHE A 111 -4.95 -5.22 1.84
N LYS A 112 -3.90 -6.04 1.94
CA LYS A 112 -2.74 -5.78 2.80
C LYS A 112 -1.58 -5.24 1.97
N SER A 113 -1.08 -4.05 2.30
CA SER A 113 0.10 -3.47 1.64
C SER A 113 1.40 -3.69 2.41
N PHE A 114 1.33 -3.92 3.73
CA PHE A 114 2.53 -4.05 4.58
C PHE A 114 2.39 -5.11 5.67
N ASP A 115 3.52 -5.74 6.04
CA ASP A 115 3.58 -6.79 7.06
C ASP A 115 5.00 -7.08 7.60
N THR A 116 5.23 -6.86 8.90
CA THR A 116 6.52 -7.16 9.53
C THR A 116 6.75 -8.64 9.80
N LYS A 117 5.83 -9.56 9.49
CA LYS A 117 6.08 -11.02 9.61
C LYS A 117 6.95 -11.56 8.48
N LYS A 118 8.07 -12.22 8.81
CA LYS A 118 8.97 -12.82 7.79
C LYS A 118 8.23 -13.90 7.00
N GLY A 119 8.47 -13.96 5.68
CA GLY A 119 7.81 -14.91 4.78
C GLY A 119 6.33 -14.60 4.48
N SER A 120 5.78 -13.53 5.05
CA SER A 120 4.56 -12.95 4.50
C SER A 120 4.87 -12.29 3.15
N VAL A 121 3.86 -12.14 2.30
CA VAL A 121 3.94 -11.31 1.11
C VAL A 121 4.30 -9.90 1.55
N ARG A 122 5.50 -9.48 1.16
CA ARG A 122 6.12 -8.19 1.46
C ARG A 122 6.63 -7.62 0.14
N CYS A 123 6.38 -6.35 -0.10
CA CYS A 123 7.28 -5.57 -0.93
C CYS A 123 8.52 -5.29 -0.07
N LYS A 124 9.65 -5.92 -0.40
CA LYS A 124 10.94 -5.63 0.24
C LYS A 124 11.59 -4.47 -0.48
#